data_AF-A0A3D3F6B8-F1
#
_entry.id   AF-A0A3D3F6B8-F1
#
_cell.length_a   1.000
_cell.length_b   1.000
_cell.length_c   1.000
_cell.angle_alpha   90.00
_cell.angle_beta   90.00
_cell.angle_gamma   90.00
#
_symmetry.space_group_name_H-M   'P 1'
#
loop_
_entity.id
_entity.type
_entity.pdbx_description
1 polymer ?
#
loop_
_entity_poly.entity_id
_entity_poly.type
_entity_poly.pdbx_seq_one_letter_code
_entity_poly.pdbx_strand_id
1 'polypeptide(L)'
;LIDFRPQGVRGGQEIDPEVFCDPVTGKNYLYWGNGYMAVAELNDDMISIRKNTVKVMTPDNTFREAIHVFFRNGTYYFLWSEDDTRSENYRVRYAMAKSPAGPLTIPEDNLILSKKPEEGIYGTGHNSTVKRPGKDEWYIVYHRFYRPDGIRMGEAAGYHREVCIDKMNFRADGTIIPVVPTP
;
A
#
# COMPACT_ATOMS: atom_id res chain seq x y z
N LEU A 1 -16.28 10.87 -6.16
CA LEU A 1 -15.00 11.57 -5.93
C LEU A 1 -14.02 11.33 -7.06
N ILE A 2 -13.70 10.07 -7.34
CA ILE A 2 -12.71 9.64 -8.33
C ILE A 2 -13.35 8.80 -9.44
N ASP A 3 -14.39 9.30 -10.10
CA ASP A 3 -15.13 8.60 -11.17
C ASP A 3 -14.56 8.85 -12.57
N PHE A 4 -13.28 9.25 -12.64
CA PHE A 4 -12.60 9.63 -13.88
C PHE A 4 -11.15 9.15 -13.89
N ARG A 5 -10.63 8.90 -15.08
CA ARG A 5 -9.20 8.63 -15.28
C ARG A 5 -8.40 9.92 -15.28
N PRO A 6 -7.27 9.99 -14.54
CA PRO A 6 -6.33 11.10 -14.68
C PRO A 6 -5.83 11.26 -16.12
N GLN A 7 -5.47 12.49 -16.49
CA GLN A 7 -4.93 12.78 -17.81
C GLN A 7 -3.69 11.91 -18.11
N GLY A 8 -3.68 11.27 -19.28
CA GLY A 8 -2.58 10.39 -19.72
C GLY A 8 -2.73 8.93 -19.32
N VAL A 9 -3.64 8.60 -18.40
CA VAL A 9 -3.95 7.22 -18.03
C VAL A 9 -4.92 6.60 -19.05
N ARG A 10 -4.53 5.46 -19.64
CA ARG A 10 -5.30 4.78 -20.71
C ARG A 10 -5.94 3.46 -20.30
N GLY A 11 -5.62 2.95 -19.11
CA GLY A 11 -6.12 1.68 -18.58
C GLY A 11 -6.25 1.73 -17.06
N GLY A 12 -6.49 0.58 -16.44
CA GLY A 12 -6.67 0.50 -15.00
C GLY A 12 -8.07 0.91 -14.52
N GLN A 13 -8.22 0.97 -13.20
CA GLN A 13 -9.50 1.19 -12.52
C GLN A 13 -9.37 2.18 -11.35
N GLU A 14 -10.43 2.93 -11.12
CA GLU A 14 -10.58 3.88 -10.02
C GLU A 14 -11.06 3.17 -8.74
N ILE A 15 -10.18 2.36 -8.15
CA ILE A 15 -10.43 1.61 -6.92
C ILE A 15 -9.32 1.84 -5.89
N ASP A 16 -9.42 1.18 -4.74
CA ASP A 16 -8.46 1.21 -3.63
C ASP A 16 -8.09 2.63 -3.17
N PRO A 17 -9.08 3.43 -2.74
CA PRO A 17 -8.81 4.76 -2.22
C PRO A 17 -8.08 4.71 -0.88
N GLU A 18 -7.07 5.55 -0.73
CA GLU A 18 -6.33 5.77 0.52
C GLU A 18 -6.36 7.25 0.88
N VAL A 19 -6.71 7.55 2.13
CA VAL A 19 -6.73 8.93 2.64
C VAL A 19 -5.59 9.13 3.61
N PHE A 20 -4.80 10.17 3.39
CA PHE A 20 -3.67 10.52 4.24
C PHE A 20 -3.76 11.98 4.67
N CYS A 21 -3.69 12.20 5.99
CA CYS A 21 -3.58 13.54 6.57
C CYS A 21 -2.11 13.85 6.81
N ASP A 22 -1.56 14.82 6.08
CA ASP A 22 -0.16 15.21 6.21
C ASP A 22 0.08 15.92 7.56
N PRO A 23 0.88 15.32 8.47
CA PRO A 23 1.15 15.93 9.77
C PRO A 23 2.05 17.17 9.69
N VAL A 24 2.73 17.42 8.56
CA VAL A 24 3.61 18.58 8.38
C VAL A 24 2.81 19.81 7.96
N THR A 25 1.92 19.67 6.97
CA THR A 25 1.17 20.80 6.41
C THR A 25 -0.28 20.89 6.87
N GLY A 26 -0.84 19.83 7.45
CA GLY A 26 -2.26 19.71 7.78
C GLY A 26 -3.17 19.48 6.57
N LYS A 27 -2.61 19.33 5.36
CA LYS A 27 -3.38 19.03 4.16
C LYS A 27 -3.77 17.55 4.10
N ASN A 28 -4.92 17.28 3.49
CA ASN A 28 -5.41 15.94 3.28
C ASN A 28 -5.22 15.53 1.81
N TYR A 29 -4.88 14.27 1.59
CA TYR A 29 -4.62 13.70 0.27
C TYR A 29 -5.46 12.45 0.07
N LEU A 30 -5.96 12.26 -1.14
CA LEU A 30 -6.57 11.03 -1.60
C LEU A 30 -5.67 10.40 -2.65
N TYR A 31 -5.27 9.14 -2.43
CA TYR A 31 -4.58 8.30 -3.39
C TYR A 31 -5.53 7.22 -3.90
N TRP A 32 -5.34 6.76 -5.13
CA TRP A 32 -6.13 5.65 -5.68
C TRP A 32 -5.47 5.01 -6.90
N GLY A 33 -6.00 3.86 -7.28
CA GLY A 33 -5.82 3.27 -8.60
C GLY A 33 -5.38 1.81 -8.58
N ASN A 34 -5.86 1.08 -9.58
CA ASN A 34 -5.34 -0.22 -10.00
C ASN A 34 -4.78 -0.07 -11.43
N GLY A 35 -3.55 -0.53 -11.66
CA GLY A 35 -2.76 -0.36 -12.88
C GLY A 35 -2.05 1.00 -13.00
N TYR A 36 -2.42 1.96 -12.16
CA TYR A 36 -1.74 3.25 -11.98
C TYR A 36 -1.95 3.72 -10.54
N MET A 37 -1.10 4.66 -10.09
CA MET A 37 -1.32 5.38 -8.83
C MET A 37 -1.50 6.86 -9.11
N ALA A 38 -2.58 7.43 -8.59
CA ALA A 38 -2.82 8.87 -8.60
C ALA A 38 -2.94 9.42 -7.18
N VAL A 39 -2.70 10.72 -7.06
CA VAL A 39 -2.91 11.50 -5.84
C VAL A 39 -3.60 12.82 -6.18
N ALA A 40 -4.43 13.32 -5.27
CA ALA A 40 -4.91 14.69 -5.28
C ALA A 40 -5.03 15.22 -3.84
N GLU A 41 -4.92 16.54 -3.65
CA GLU A 41 -5.36 17.17 -2.41
C GLU A 41 -6.89 17.04 -2.28
N LEU A 42 -7.36 16.67 -1.10
CA LEU A 42 -8.76 16.81 -0.70
C LEU A 42 -9.04 18.27 -0.34
N ASN A 43 -10.26 18.71 -0.60
CA ASN A 43 -10.78 19.94 -0.01
C ASN A 43 -11.09 19.73 1.46
N ASP A 44 -11.27 20.84 2.18
CA ASP A 44 -11.54 20.85 3.62
C ASP A 44 -12.84 20.10 3.98
N ASP A 45 -13.75 19.92 3.02
CA ASP A 45 -15.01 19.17 3.17
C ASP A 45 -14.81 17.65 3.23
N MET A 46 -13.61 17.13 2.89
CA MET A 46 -13.26 15.72 2.82
C MET A 46 -14.12 14.87 1.86
N ILE A 47 -14.98 15.50 1.07
CA ILE A 47 -15.91 14.85 0.14
C ILE A 47 -15.75 15.37 -1.30
N SER A 48 -14.81 16.29 -1.53
CA SER A 48 -14.38 16.75 -2.86
C SER A 48 -12.84 16.82 -2.98
N ILE A 49 -12.30 16.63 -4.19
CA ILE A 49 -10.86 16.77 -4.49
C ILE A 49 -10.57 18.08 -5.22
N ARG A 50 -9.37 18.62 -5.01
CA ARG A 50 -8.82 19.73 -5.80
C ARG A 50 -8.31 19.20 -7.14
N LYS A 51 -9.18 19.19 -8.16
CA LYS A 51 -8.90 18.56 -9.47
C LYS A 51 -7.61 19.03 -10.15
N ASN A 52 -7.21 20.28 -9.95
CA ASN A 52 -5.95 20.83 -10.50
C ASN A 52 -4.68 20.30 -9.81
N THR A 53 -4.81 19.58 -8.69
CA THR A 53 -3.70 18.93 -7.98
C THR A 53 -3.52 17.46 -8.34
N VAL A 54 -4.41 16.92 -9.19
CA VAL A 54 -4.35 15.51 -9.61
C VAL A 54 -3.02 15.24 -10.30
N LYS A 55 -2.30 14.24 -9.79
CA LYS A 55 -1.00 13.82 -10.31
C LYS A 55 -0.94 12.29 -10.36
N VAL A 56 -0.47 11.76 -11.48
CA VAL A 56 -0.10 10.34 -11.61
C VAL A 56 1.33 10.18 -11.12
N MET A 57 1.55 9.22 -10.23
CA MET A 57 2.85 8.98 -9.60
C MET A 57 3.14 7.49 -9.39
N THR A 58 2.65 6.63 -10.29
CA THR A 58 2.95 5.19 -10.32
C THR A 58 4.46 4.95 -10.14
N PRO A 59 4.90 4.15 -9.14
CA PRO A 59 6.30 4.02 -8.76
C PRO A 59 7.14 3.33 -9.84
N ASP A 60 6.71 2.15 -10.29
CA ASP A 60 7.37 1.35 -11.32
C ASP A 60 6.38 0.32 -11.92
N ASN A 61 6.89 -0.65 -12.68
CA ASN A 61 6.11 -1.71 -13.32
C ASN A 61 5.58 -2.79 -12.36
N THR A 62 5.96 -2.76 -11.08
CA THR A 62 5.48 -3.70 -10.06
C THR A 62 4.17 -3.23 -9.42
N PHE A 63 3.78 -1.98 -9.61
CA PHE A 63 2.53 -1.47 -9.07
C PHE A 63 1.32 -2.20 -9.68
N ARG A 64 0.56 -2.92 -8.84
CA ARG A 64 -0.78 -3.36 -9.20
C ARG A 64 -1.84 -2.42 -8.65
N GLU A 65 -1.93 -2.29 -7.33
CA GLU A 65 -3.06 -1.65 -6.64
C GLU A 65 -2.76 -1.42 -5.15
N ALA A 66 -3.80 -1.08 -4.37
CA ALA A 66 -3.77 -1.00 -2.90
C ALA A 66 -2.65 -0.14 -2.33
N ILE A 67 -2.59 1.12 -2.77
CA ILE A 67 -1.70 2.13 -2.20
C ILE A 67 -2.05 2.38 -0.74
N HIS A 68 -1.05 2.41 0.13
CA HIS A 68 -1.15 2.80 1.55
C HIS A 68 -0.06 3.82 1.89
N VAL A 69 -0.40 4.90 2.59
CA VAL A 69 0.54 6.00 2.87
C VAL A 69 0.63 6.29 4.36
N PHE A 70 1.87 6.36 4.89
CA PHE A 70 2.10 6.80 6.26
C PHE A 70 3.34 7.68 6.39
N PHE A 71 3.39 8.44 7.49
CA PHE A 71 4.51 9.33 7.80
C PHE A 71 5.25 8.89 9.06
N ARG A 72 6.58 8.85 8.98
CA ARG A 72 7.46 8.56 10.12
C ARG A 72 8.76 9.34 9.99
N ASN A 73 9.10 10.08 11.04
CA ASN A 73 10.39 10.77 11.21
C ASN A 73 10.82 11.60 9.98
N GLY A 74 9.93 12.44 9.45
CA GLY A 74 10.24 13.31 8.32
C GLY A 74 10.23 12.63 6.94
N THR A 75 9.71 11.40 6.86
CA THR A 75 9.63 10.63 5.62
C THR A 75 8.21 10.10 5.41
N TYR A 76 7.75 10.20 4.16
CA TYR A 76 6.51 9.60 3.69
C TYR A 76 6.84 8.23 3.09
N TYR A 77 6.07 7.21 3.45
CA TYR A 77 6.20 5.85 2.97
C TYR A 77 4.96 5.50 2.16
N PHE A 78 5.17 4.96 0.96
CA PHE A 78 4.13 4.59 0.00
C PHE A 78 4.25 3.08 -0.21
N LEU A 79 3.30 2.32 0.31
CA LEU A 79 3.27 0.87 0.17
C LEU A 79 2.25 0.52 -0.91
N TRP A 80 2.50 -0.52 -1.70
CA TRP A 80 1.56 -1.01 -2.70
C TRP A 80 1.63 -2.53 -2.82
N SER A 81 0.59 -3.11 -3.41
CA SER A 81 0.59 -4.53 -3.74
C SER A 81 1.07 -4.78 -5.17
N GLU A 82 1.92 -5.78 -5.34
CA GLU A 82 2.35 -6.33 -6.62
C GLU A 82 1.63 -7.67 -6.87
N ASP A 83 1.38 -7.95 -8.15
CA ASP A 83 0.67 -9.13 -8.66
C ASP A 83 -0.85 -9.12 -8.38
N ASP A 84 -1.57 -10.15 -8.80
CA ASP A 84 -3.03 -10.29 -8.65
C ASP A 84 -3.38 -10.89 -7.28
N THR A 85 -4.45 -10.43 -6.63
CA THR A 85 -4.88 -10.96 -5.33
C THR A 85 -5.28 -12.45 -5.35
N ARG A 86 -5.46 -13.07 -6.52
CA ARG A 86 -5.67 -14.52 -6.71
C ARG A 86 -4.36 -15.30 -6.89
N SER A 87 -3.23 -14.61 -7.00
CA SER A 87 -1.88 -15.21 -7.06
C SER A 87 -1.33 -15.45 -5.66
N GLU A 88 -0.72 -16.61 -5.43
CA GLU A 88 0.04 -16.84 -4.20
C GLU A 88 1.22 -15.87 -4.02
N ASN A 89 1.64 -15.20 -5.10
CA ASN A 89 2.73 -14.22 -5.12
C ASN A 89 2.26 -12.78 -4.86
N TYR A 90 0.97 -12.55 -4.56
CA TYR A 90 0.52 -11.23 -4.11
C TYR A 90 1.34 -10.77 -2.91
N ARG A 91 1.98 -9.60 -3.01
CA ARG A 91 3.07 -9.18 -2.12
C ARG A 91 3.17 -7.66 -2.00
N VAL A 92 3.78 -7.16 -0.93
CA VAL A 92 3.86 -5.71 -0.64
C VAL A 92 5.25 -5.16 -0.94
N ARG A 93 5.28 -4.05 -1.69
CA ARG A 93 6.47 -3.24 -1.91
C ARG A 93 6.30 -1.84 -1.33
N TYR A 94 7.39 -1.06 -1.28
CA TYR A 94 7.31 0.33 -0.87
C TYR A 94 8.28 1.29 -1.57
N ALA A 95 7.99 2.57 -1.43
CA ALA A 95 8.84 3.69 -1.79
C ALA A 95 8.83 4.73 -0.67
N MET A 96 9.80 5.63 -0.70
CA MET A 96 9.95 6.74 0.24
C MET A 96 9.90 8.07 -0.50
N ALA A 97 9.41 9.13 0.16
CA ALA A 97 9.50 10.49 -0.36
C ALA A 97 9.67 11.53 0.75
N LYS A 98 9.97 12.76 0.32
CA LYS A 98 10.03 13.95 1.19
C LYS A 98 8.80 14.86 1.07
N SER A 99 7.81 14.45 0.27
CA SER A 99 6.54 15.15 0.07
C SER A 99 5.43 14.10 -0.14
N PRO A 100 4.18 14.39 0.26
CA PRO A 100 3.04 13.49 0.03
C PRO A 100 2.78 13.21 -1.46
N ALA A 101 3.21 14.11 -2.36
CA ALA A 101 3.02 13.94 -3.81
C ALA A 101 4.34 13.59 -4.55
N GLY A 102 5.28 12.94 -3.87
CA GLY A 102 6.57 12.54 -4.43
C GLY A 102 7.55 13.70 -4.68
N PRO A 103 8.63 13.50 -5.47
CA PRO A 103 8.96 12.28 -6.20
C PRO A 103 9.24 11.08 -5.30
N LEU A 104 9.02 9.88 -5.81
CA LEU A 104 9.25 8.63 -5.10
C LEU A 104 10.69 8.15 -5.29
N THR A 105 11.28 7.66 -4.21
CA THR A 105 12.56 6.93 -4.20
C THR A 105 12.28 5.51 -3.79
N ILE A 106 12.61 4.56 -4.67
CA ILE A 106 12.41 3.13 -4.44
C ILE A 106 13.73 2.55 -3.89
N PRO A 107 13.75 2.05 -2.65
CA PRO A 107 14.93 1.37 -2.10
C PRO A 107 15.24 0.08 -2.89
N GLU A 108 16.50 -0.37 -2.88
CA GLU A 108 16.88 -1.63 -3.54
C GLU A 108 16.11 -2.83 -2.97
N ASP A 109 16.07 -2.94 -1.64
CA ASP A 109 15.28 -3.94 -0.91
C ASP A 109 13.85 -3.44 -0.63
N ASN A 110 13.07 -3.17 -1.69
CA ASN A 110 11.71 -2.65 -1.52
C ASN A 110 10.61 -3.70 -1.31
N LEU A 111 10.88 -4.99 -1.47
CA LEU A 111 9.91 -6.06 -1.19
C LEU A 111 9.87 -6.33 0.32
N ILE A 112 8.77 -5.98 0.99
CA ILE A 112 8.71 -5.98 2.46
C ILE A 112 7.76 -7.01 3.05
N LEU A 113 6.85 -7.60 2.28
CA LEU A 113 5.98 -8.68 2.74
C LEU A 113 5.70 -9.62 1.58
N SER A 114 5.94 -10.92 1.78
CA SER A 114 5.70 -11.96 0.79
C SER A 114 5.30 -13.27 1.46
N LYS A 115 4.85 -14.22 0.65
CA LYS A 115 4.50 -15.58 1.08
C LYS A 115 5.61 -16.26 1.89
N LYS A 116 5.19 -17.16 2.78
CA LYS A 116 6.06 -18.04 3.58
C LYS A 116 5.55 -19.48 3.49
N PRO A 117 5.89 -20.19 2.39
CA PRO A 117 5.27 -21.48 2.06
C PRO A 117 5.50 -22.57 3.11
N GLU A 118 6.64 -22.57 3.79
CA GLU A 118 6.97 -23.51 4.87
C GLU A 118 6.01 -23.39 6.07
N GLU A 119 5.33 -22.26 6.21
CA GLU A 119 4.28 -22.03 7.21
C GLU A 119 2.88 -21.97 6.59
N GLY A 120 2.74 -22.27 5.29
CA GLY A 120 1.47 -22.26 4.59
C GLY A 120 0.86 -20.87 4.44
N ILE A 121 1.68 -19.82 4.34
CA ILE A 121 1.24 -18.43 4.19
C ILE A 121 1.43 -18.00 2.73
N TYR A 122 0.37 -17.51 2.08
CA TYR A 122 0.35 -17.16 0.65
C TYR A 122 -0.50 -15.92 0.38
N GLY A 123 -0.19 -15.18 -0.69
CA GLY A 123 -1.00 -14.06 -1.17
C GLY A 123 -1.10 -12.89 -0.17
N THR A 124 0.03 -12.48 0.39
CA THR A 124 0.12 -11.47 1.47
C THR A 124 0.15 -10.05 0.91
N GLY A 125 -0.98 -9.35 0.90
CA GLY A 125 -1.04 -7.98 0.35
C GLY A 125 -2.25 -7.17 0.79
N HIS A 126 -2.52 -6.09 0.05
CA HIS A 126 -3.51 -5.05 0.34
C HIS A 126 -3.42 -4.61 1.79
N ASN A 127 -2.29 -4.01 2.13
CA ASN A 127 -1.95 -3.73 3.51
C ASN A 127 -2.42 -2.33 3.95
N SER A 128 -2.47 -2.17 5.27
CA SER A 128 -2.41 -0.89 5.96
C SER A 128 -1.34 -0.96 7.06
N THR A 129 -1.08 0.15 7.74
CA THR A 129 -0.17 0.18 8.89
C THR A 129 -0.81 0.87 10.08
N VAL A 130 -0.50 0.39 11.28
CA VAL A 130 -0.93 1.01 12.53
C VAL A 130 0.28 1.27 13.43
N LYS A 131 0.33 2.47 14.00
CA LYS A 131 1.31 2.88 14.99
C LYS A 131 0.70 2.82 16.37
N ARG A 132 1.40 2.21 17.33
CA ARG A 132 0.97 2.23 18.73
C ARG A 132 0.97 3.66 19.27
N PRO A 133 -0.11 4.14 19.90
CA PRO A 133 -0.16 5.49 20.46
C PRO A 133 1.00 5.77 21.42
N GLY A 134 1.68 6.91 21.22
CA GLY A 134 2.80 7.36 22.06
C GLY A 134 4.10 6.58 21.90
N LYS A 135 4.18 5.58 21.02
CA LYS A 135 5.38 4.77 20.81
C LYS A 135 5.73 4.65 19.33
N ASP A 136 7.02 4.58 19.01
CA ASP A 136 7.48 4.27 17.64
C ASP A 136 7.46 2.76 17.37
N GLU A 137 6.33 2.12 17.70
CA GLU A 137 6.06 0.70 17.49
C GLU A 137 5.00 0.58 16.38
N TRP A 138 5.33 -0.13 15.29
CA TRP A 138 4.49 -0.22 14.10
C TRP A 138 4.10 -1.66 13.80
N TYR A 139 2.93 -1.80 13.20
CA TYR A 139 2.40 -3.06 12.71
C TYR A 139 1.88 -2.87 11.30
N ILE A 140 2.03 -3.90 10.47
CA ILE A 140 1.39 -4.01 9.16
C ILE A 140 0.16 -4.90 9.32
N VAL A 141 -0.99 -4.44 8.83
CA VAL A 141 -2.23 -5.23 8.77
C VAL A 141 -2.48 -5.54 7.30
N TYR A 142 -2.74 -6.78 6.95
CA TYR A 142 -2.83 -7.22 5.55
C TYR A 142 -3.77 -8.42 5.44
N HIS A 143 -4.10 -8.83 4.22
CA HIS A 143 -4.77 -10.12 4.03
C HIS A 143 -3.83 -11.18 3.47
N ARG A 144 -4.17 -12.44 3.69
CA ARG A 144 -3.57 -13.62 3.04
C ARG A 144 -4.65 -14.61 2.61
N PHE A 145 -4.30 -15.62 1.82
CA PHE A 145 -5.21 -16.73 1.56
C PHE A 145 -5.63 -17.41 2.87
N TYR A 146 -6.90 -17.79 2.97
CA TYR A 146 -7.43 -18.56 4.09
C TYR A 146 -6.58 -19.81 4.35
N ARG A 147 -6.28 -20.10 5.62
CA ARG A 147 -5.45 -21.27 5.98
C ARG A 147 -6.27 -22.38 6.64
N PRO A 148 -5.91 -23.66 6.42
CA PRO A 148 -4.79 -24.13 5.58
C PRO A 148 -5.18 -24.33 4.10
N ASP A 149 -6.46 -24.27 3.76
CA ASP A 149 -6.97 -24.81 2.49
C ASP A 149 -7.05 -23.81 1.34
N GLY A 150 -6.89 -22.50 1.59
CA GLY A 150 -7.03 -21.46 0.56
C GLY A 150 -6.13 -21.71 -0.66
N ILE A 151 -4.88 -22.15 -0.45
CA ILE A 151 -3.96 -22.45 -1.55
C ILE A 151 -4.47 -23.58 -2.48
N ARG A 152 -5.33 -24.48 -1.99
CA ARG A 152 -5.91 -25.58 -2.77
C ARG A 152 -7.11 -25.15 -3.61
N MET A 153 -7.59 -23.92 -3.43
CA MET A 153 -8.78 -23.39 -4.12
C MET A 153 -8.45 -22.81 -5.52
N GLY A 154 -7.18 -22.80 -5.93
CA GLY A 154 -6.75 -22.13 -7.16
C GLY A 154 -7.08 -20.64 -7.13
N GLU A 155 -7.60 -20.09 -8.22
CA GLU A 155 -7.97 -18.66 -8.28
C GLU A 155 -9.02 -18.25 -7.22
N ALA A 156 -9.87 -19.18 -6.78
CA ALA A 156 -10.90 -18.86 -5.79
C ALA A 156 -10.31 -18.44 -4.43
N ALA A 157 -9.02 -18.74 -4.18
CA ALA A 157 -8.29 -18.28 -3.00
C ALA A 157 -8.28 -16.76 -2.85
N GLY A 158 -8.21 -16.01 -3.95
CA GLY A 158 -8.24 -14.54 -3.93
C GLY A 158 -9.59 -13.95 -3.45
N TYR A 159 -10.63 -14.77 -3.38
CA TYR A 159 -11.94 -14.39 -2.81
C TYR A 159 -12.16 -14.97 -1.40
N HIS A 160 -11.26 -15.84 -0.92
CA HIS A 160 -11.32 -16.50 0.39
C HIS A 160 -10.04 -16.16 1.18
N ARG A 161 -10.02 -14.96 1.73
CA ARG A 161 -8.86 -14.37 2.42
C ARG A 161 -9.18 -14.09 3.89
N GLU A 162 -8.13 -14.01 4.69
CA GLU A 162 -8.21 -13.70 6.12
C GLU A 162 -7.30 -12.51 6.47
N VAL A 163 -7.72 -11.70 7.45
CA VAL A 163 -6.94 -10.55 7.93
C VAL A 163 -5.85 -11.02 8.89
N CYS A 164 -4.67 -10.45 8.75
CA CYS A 164 -3.47 -10.74 9.53
C CYS A 164 -2.81 -9.45 10.03
N ILE A 165 -1.97 -9.56 11.05
CA ILE A 165 -1.18 -8.45 11.58
C ILE A 165 0.20 -8.95 12.01
N ASP A 166 1.24 -8.22 11.62
CA ASP A 166 2.62 -8.51 12.01
C ASP A 166 3.37 -7.24 12.38
N LYS A 167 4.43 -7.37 13.16
CA LYS A 167 5.28 -6.24 13.56
C LYS A 167 6.09 -5.74 12.36
N MET A 168 6.09 -4.43 12.16
CA MET A 168 6.89 -3.76 11.13
C MET A 168 8.01 -2.96 11.80
N ASN A 169 9.26 -3.18 11.38
CA ASN A 169 10.43 -2.51 11.94
C ASN A 169 11.19 -1.74 10.85
N PHE A 170 12.01 -0.79 11.29
CA PHE A 170 12.77 0.08 10.41
C PHE A 170 14.26 0.01 10.78
N ARG A 171 15.12 0.11 9.77
CA ARG A 171 16.57 0.31 9.95
C ARG A 171 16.85 1.74 10.43
N ALA A 172 18.09 1.99 10.82
CA ALA A 172 18.54 3.29 11.29
C ALA A 172 18.44 4.38 10.21
N ASP A 173 18.60 4.03 8.93
CA ASP A 173 18.45 4.93 7.78
C ASP A 173 16.98 5.20 7.40
N GLY A 174 16.03 4.58 8.10
CA GLY A 174 14.60 4.70 7.85
C GLY A 174 14.03 3.67 6.86
N THR A 175 14.84 2.86 6.18
CA THR A 175 14.31 1.79 5.32
C THR A 175 13.55 0.74 6.14
N ILE A 176 12.52 0.13 5.55
CA ILE A 176 11.73 -0.91 6.20
C ILE A 176 12.51 -2.23 6.21
N ILE A 177 12.56 -2.89 7.36
CA ILE A 177 13.06 -4.26 7.48
C ILE A 177 11.94 -5.19 6.98
N PRO A 178 12.22 -6.14 6.06
CA PRO A 178 11.22 -7.09 5.59
C PRO A 178 10.47 -7.73 6.75
N VAL A 179 9.14 -7.71 6.66
CA VAL A 179 8.24 -8.30 7.64
C VAL A 179 8.24 -9.81 7.44
N VAL A 180 8.39 -10.54 8.55
CA VAL A 180 8.24 -11.99 8.57
C VAL A 180 6.80 -12.28 8.97
N PRO A 181 5.95 -12.77 8.05
CA PRO A 181 4.58 -13.10 8.40
C PRO A 181 4.53 -14.28 9.36
N THR A 182 3.61 -14.26 10.32
CA THR A 182 3.46 -15.30 11.34
C THR A 182 2.24 -16.20 11.10
N PRO A 183 2.28 -17.49 11.51
CA PRO A 183 1.19 -18.45 11.30
C PRO A 183 -0.12 -18.07 12.00
#